data_AF-A0A089MHZ0-F1
#
_entry.id   AF-A0A089MHZ0-F1
#
_cell.length_a   1.000
_cell.length_b   1.000
_cell.length_c   1.000
_cell.angle_alpha   90.00
_cell.angle_beta   90.00
_cell.angle_gamma   90.00
#
_symmetry.space_group_name_H-M   'P 1'
#
loop_
_entity.id
_entity.type
_entity.pdbx_description
1 polymer ?
#
loop_
_entity_poly.entity_id
_entity_poly.type
_entity_poly.pdbx_seq_one_letter_code
_entity_poly.pdbx_strand_id
1 'polypeptide(L)'
;MNTPEHIQKILEDNRRKLLALNPEDRFIRFYETDKPYGCFSNFAKYPIVLKSKAWATTEHYFQAQKFAGTEHEEEVRLAGTPMETARLGRDRSKPLRSDWEECKVEVMREALMAKVEQHPAIKSILLSTGDCTLVEHTANDAYWGDGGNGQGGNMLGKLLMEIRNGLDEYVPEFLLPQWIVYPEIEPFSIGWRMGYGEDYLMHLWEWREQQSPEALKEYDAYFTPPEEWAEAERIQEEYRTKNKDQD
;
A
#
# COMPACT_ATOMS: atom_id res chain seq x y z
N MET A 1 -27.54 -9.74 -19.70
CA MET A 1 -27.48 -11.03 -20.43
C MET A 1 -26.29 -11.79 -19.87
N ASN A 2 -26.47 -13.04 -19.42
CA ASN A 2 -25.34 -13.82 -18.92
C ASN A 2 -24.39 -14.16 -20.08
N THR A 3 -23.15 -13.74 -19.95
CA THR A 3 -22.06 -14.10 -20.86
C THR A 3 -21.92 -15.63 -20.92
N PRO A 4 -21.90 -16.26 -22.11
CA PRO A 4 -21.76 -17.71 -22.23
C PRO A 4 -20.51 -18.25 -21.51
N GLU A 5 -20.58 -19.46 -20.92
CA GLU A 5 -19.49 -20.05 -20.13
C GLU A 5 -18.14 -20.11 -20.87
N HIS A 6 -18.16 -20.41 -22.18
CA HIS A 6 -16.94 -20.45 -22.99
C HIS A 6 -16.29 -19.06 -23.13
N ILE A 7 -17.07 -17.99 -23.16
CA ILE A 7 -16.58 -16.61 -23.19
C ILE A 7 -16.03 -16.23 -21.82
N GLN A 8 -16.72 -16.61 -20.73
CA GLN A 8 -16.21 -16.38 -19.37
C GLN A 8 -14.85 -17.04 -19.15
N LYS A 9 -14.68 -18.27 -19.64
CA LYS A 9 -13.39 -18.97 -19.57
C LYS A 9 -12.28 -18.24 -20.34
N ILE A 10 -12.59 -17.72 -21.53
CA ILE A 10 -11.62 -16.96 -22.32
C ILE A 10 -11.20 -15.67 -21.59
N LEU A 11 -12.16 -14.95 -21.01
CA LEU A 11 -11.89 -13.73 -20.24
C LEU A 11 -11.03 -14.02 -19.01
N GLU A 12 -11.31 -15.11 -18.29
CA GLU A 12 -10.51 -15.54 -17.14
C GLU A 12 -9.08 -15.95 -17.55
N ASP A 13 -8.92 -16.70 -18.65
CA ASP A 13 -7.62 -17.09 -19.17
C ASP A 13 -6.81 -15.86 -19.64
N ASN A 14 -7.46 -14.85 -20.22
CA ASN A 14 -6.83 -13.58 -20.59
C ASN A 14 -6.40 -12.79 -19.35
N ARG A 15 -7.29 -12.62 -18.36
CA ARG A 15 -7.00 -11.96 -17.08
C ARG A 15 -5.77 -12.57 -16.41
N ARG A 16 -5.67 -13.90 -16.36
CA ARG A 16 -4.50 -14.60 -15.80
C ARG A 16 -3.20 -14.30 -16.55
N LYS A 17 -3.24 -14.24 -17.88
CA LYS A 17 -2.06 -13.89 -18.67
C LYS A 17 -1.63 -12.45 -18.40
N LEU A 18 -2.58 -11.52 -18.35
CA LEU A 18 -2.32 -10.11 -18.03
C LEU A 18 -1.67 -9.96 -16.65
N LEU A 19 -2.20 -10.67 -15.66
CA LEU A 19 -1.63 -10.72 -14.31
C LEU A 19 -0.24 -11.39 -14.25
N ALA A 20 0.23 -12.06 -15.31
CA ALA A 20 1.56 -12.65 -15.35
C ALA A 20 2.59 -11.81 -16.12
N LEU A 21 2.19 -10.73 -16.81
CA LEU A 21 3.06 -10.04 -17.78
C LEU A 21 4.30 -9.40 -17.13
N ASN A 22 4.14 -8.62 -16.07
CA ASN A 22 5.24 -7.85 -15.47
C ASN A 22 5.29 -8.00 -13.93
N PRO A 23 5.65 -9.18 -13.39
CA PRO A 23 5.71 -9.40 -11.94
C PRO A 23 6.83 -8.60 -11.26
N GLU A 24 7.94 -8.34 -11.97
CA GLU A 24 9.11 -7.67 -11.43
C GLU A 24 8.90 -6.17 -11.16
N ASP A 25 7.85 -5.58 -11.73
CA ASP A 25 7.48 -4.18 -11.51
C ASP A 25 6.49 -3.98 -10.34
N ARG A 26 6.03 -5.08 -9.72
CA ARG A 26 5.02 -5.05 -8.63
C ARG A 26 5.63 -4.80 -7.26
N PHE A 27 6.44 -3.76 -7.15
CA PHE A 27 6.93 -3.25 -5.88
C PHE A 27 6.22 -1.96 -5.53
N ILE A 28 5.62 -1.92 -4.34
CA ILE A 28 5.13 -0.70 -3.71
C ILE A 28 6.09 -0.33 -2.60
N ARG A 29 6.91 0.69 -2.85
CA ARG A 29 7.86 1.23 -1.88
C ARG A 29 7.19 2.34 -1.09
N PHE A 30 7.23 2.25 0.24
CA PHE A 30 6.70 3.27 1.14
C PHE A 30 7.72 3.60 2.23
N TYR A 31 7.71 4.84 2.72
CA TYR A 31 8.54 5.24 3.86
C TYR A 31 8.04 6.54 4.51
N GLU A 32 8.06 7.62 3.74
CA GLU A 32 7.62 8.95 4.18
C GLU A 32 6.09 9.01 4.27
N THR A 33 5.58 9.64 5.33
CA THR A 33 4.14 9.63 5.63
C THR A 33 3.29 10.48 4.69
N ASP A 34 3.90 11.40 3.96
CA ASP A 34 3.26 12.32 3.01
C ASP A 34 3.43 11.89 1.54
N LYS A 35 4.12 10.76 1.30
CA LYS A 35 4.27 10.15 -0.02
C LYS A 35 3.23 9.05 -0.25
N PRO A 36 3.03 8.59 -1.50
CA PRO A 36 2.09 7.52 -1.80
C PRO A 36 2.38 6.27 -0.96
N TYR A 37 1.32 5.62 -0.49
CA TYR A 37 1.34 4.52 0.47
C TYR A 37 2.06 4.84 1.80
N GLY A 38 2.35 6.11 2.08
CA GLY A 38 2.92 6.60 3.33
C GLY A 38 2.05 6.27 4.55
N CYS A 39 0.76 5.99 4.32
CA CYS A 39 -0.15 5.48 5.31
C CYS A 39 0.29 4.15 5.94
N PHE A 40 1.13 3.35 5.28
CA PHE A 40 1.69 2.12 5.84
C PHE A 40 2.85 2.35 6.81
N SER A 41 3.50 3.52 6.77
CA SER A 41 4.57 3.88 7.71
C SER A 41 4.08 3.83 9.16
N ASN A 42 4.96 3.38 10.07
CA ASN A 42 4.66 3.37 11.50
C ASN A 42 4.57 4.77 12.12
N PHE A 43 5.06 5.77 11.39
CA PHE A 43 5.05 7.17 11.79
C PHE A 43 3.77 7.88 11.34
N ALA A 44 2.95 7.24 10.49
CA ALA A 44 1.70 7.80 10.02
C ALA A 44 0.69 7.94 11.16
N LYS A 45 0.03 9.10 11.23
CA LYS A 45 -0.90 9.49 12.31
C LYS A 45 -2.27 8.85 12.15
N TYR A 46 -2.32 7.54 12.38
CA TYR A 46 -3.54 6.75 12.48
C TYR A 46 -3.64 6.22 13.92
N PRO A 47 -4.36 6.93 14.80
CA PRO A 47 -4.45 6.53 16.20
C PRO A 47 -5.10 5.16 16.35
N ILE A 48 -4.55 4.33 17.23
CA ILE A 48 -5.07 3.00 17.52
C ILE A 48 -5.38 2.87 19.01
N VAL A 49 -6.38 2.05 19.33
CA VAL A 49 -6.69 1.65 20.69
C VAL A 49 -6.23 0.22 20.90
N LEU A 50 -5.29 0.01 21.81
CA LEU A 50 -4.75 -1.30 22.19
C LEU A 50 -4.52 -1.33 23.70
N LYS A 51 -4.83 -2.48 24.32
CA LYS A 51 -4.71 -2.67 25.78
C LYS A 51 -5.38 -1.56 26.59
N SER A 52 -6.57 -1.16 26.15
CA SER A 52 -7.39 -0.07 26.74
C SER A 52 -6.71 1.31 26.77
N LYS A 53 -5.67 1.52 25.96
CA LYS A 53 -4.95 2.79 25.82
C LYS A 53 -5.02 3.28 24.39
N ALA A 54 -5.07 4.60 24.21
CA ALA A 54 -4.94 5.24 22.91
C ALA A 54 -3.46 5.54 22.60
N TRP A 55 -3.06 5.24 21.37
CA TRP A 55 -1.71 5.40 20.84
C TRP A 55 -1.79 6.27 19.59
N ALA A 56 -1.00 7.33 19.50
CA ALA A 56 -1.08 8.27 18.39
C ALA A 56 -0.65 7.66 17.05
N THR A 57 0.32 6.73 17.09
CA THR A 57 0.77 5.93 15.94
C THR A 57 1.17 4.53 16.39
N THR A 58 1.38 3.61 15.45
CA THR A 58 1.93 2.27 15.75
C THR A 58 3.35 2.35 16.32
N GLU A 59 4.14 3.36 15.93
CA GLU A 59 5.46 3.63 16.54
C GLU A 59 5.35 3.91 18.05
N HIS A 60 4.34 4.68 18.49
CA HIS A 60 4.14 4.95 19.93
C HIS A 60 3.89 3.66 20.70
N TYR A 61 3.03 2.79 20.16
CA TYR A 61 2.77 1.47 20.75
C TYR A 61 4.05 0.64 20.81
N PHE A 62 4.71 0.48 19.67
CA PHE A 62 5.90 -0.37 19.55
C PHE A 62 7.03 0.05 20.49
N GLN A 63 7.34 1.36 20.56
CA GLN A 63 8.41 1.86 21.41
C GLN A 63 8.04 1.79 22.90
N ALA A 64 6.78 2.03 23.27
CA ALA A 64 6.35 1.95 24.66
C ALA A 64 6.34 0.50 25.17
N GLN A 65 5.99 -0.47 24.33
CA GLN A 65 5.95 -1.89 24.70
C GLN A 65 7.33 -2.48 25.03
N LYS A 66 8.42 -1.79 24.69
CA LYS A 66 9.76 -2.11 25.20
C LYS A 66 9.86 -2.01 26.72
N PHE A 67 9.03 -1.16 27.32
CA PHE A 67 9.02 -0.82 28.74
C PHE A 67 7.72 -1.25 29.42
N ALA A 68 6.99 -2.20 28.82
CA ALA A 68 5.69 -2.64 29.29
C ALA A 68 5.68 -2.95 30.80
N GLY A 69 4.72 -2.38 31.53
CA GLY A 69 4.59 -2.58 32.98
C GLY A 69 5.52 -1.73 33.85
N THR A 70 6.28 -0.80 33.25
CA THR A 70 7.08 0.21 33.97
C THR A 70 6.52 1.62 33.77
N GLU A 71 6.99 2.59 34.54
CA GLU A 71 6.59 4.00 34.38
C GLU A 71 6.98 4.59 33.00
N HIS A 72 8.02 4.05 32.36
CA HIS A 72 8.50 4.52 31.06
C HIS A 72 7.53 4.18 29.91
N GLU A 73 6.64 3.21 30.08
CA GLU A 73 5.62 2.90 29.07
C GLU A 73 4.74 4.13 28.80
N GLU A 74 4.25 4.77 29.86
CA GLU A 74 3.41 5.97 29.76
C GLU A 74 4.19 7.19 29.28
N GLU A 75 5.45 7.33 29.71
CA GLU A 75 6.35 8.38 29.24
C GLU A 75 6.52 8.32 27.71
N VAL A 76 6.77 7.12 27.16
CA VAL A 76 6.90 6.94 25.71
C VAL A 76 5.55 7.09 25.01
N ARG A 77 4.46 6.53 25.58
CA ARG A 77 3.12 6.66 24.99
C ARG A 77 2.68 8.11 24.80
N LEU A 78 3.02 8.97 25.75
CA LEU A 78 2.58 10.37 25.81
C LEU A 78 3.54 11.35 25.12
N ALA A 79 4.62 10.88 24.48
CA ALA A 79 5.50 11.77 23.74
C ALA A 79 4.76 12.48 22.59
N GLY A 80 5.23 13.68 22.21
CA GLY A 80 4.51 14.54 21.28
C GLY A 80 4.61 14.08 19.82
N THR A 81 5.65 13.32 19.47
CA THR A 81 5.90 12.88 18.10
C THR A 81 6.43 11.45 18.00
N PRO A 82 6.19 10.75 16.87
CA PRO A 82 6.78 9.42 16.63
C PRO A 82 8.31 9.43 16.72
N MET A 83 8.96 10.50 16.26
CA MET A 83 10.41 10.63 16.34
C MET A 83 10.91 10.73 17.78
N GLU A 84 10.20 11.44 18.66
CA GLU A 84 10.49 11.46 20.09
C GLU A 84 10.28 10.08 20.72
N THR A 85 9.20 9.37 20.39
CA THR A 85 9.01 7.99 20.90
C THR A 85 10.13 7.05 20.46
N ALA A 86 10.58 7.16 19.21
CA ALA A 86 11.67 6.36 18.67
C ALA A 86 12.99 6.69 19.36
N ARG A 87 13.22 7.96 19.74
CA ARG A 87 14.38 8.37 20.55
C ARG A 87 14.31 7.77 21.95
N LEU A 88 13.18 7.92 22.65
CA LEU A 88 13.00 7.42 24.02
C LEU A 88 13.06 5.89 24.08
N GLY A 89 12.44 5.19 23.13
CA GLY A 89 12.46 3.72 23.04
C GLY A 89 13.78 3.12 22.60
N ARG A 90 14.72 3.92 22.06
CA ARG A 90 16.08 3.48 21.74
C ARG A 90 17.08 3.80 22.86
N ASP A 91 16.67 4.52 23.90
CA ASP A 91 17.51 4.80 25.06
C ASP A 91 17.79 3.51 25.84
N ARG A 92 19.04 3.05 25.75
CA ARG A 92 19.51 1.82 26.40
C ARG A 92 19.85 2.02 27.89
N SER A 93 19.74 3.23 28.42
CA SER A 93 19.86 3.47 29.87
C SER A 93 18.62 3.00 30.63
N LYS A 94 17.48 2.86 29.95
CA LYS A 94 16.22 2.38 30.51
C LYS A 94 16.10 0.85 30.41
N PRO A 95 15.48 0.18 31.40
CA PRO A 95 15.38 -1.28 31.41
C PRO A 95 14.37 -1.76 30.36
N LEU A 96 14.88 -2.35 29.27
CA LEU A 96 14.04 -3.04 28.30
C LEU A 96 13.50 -4.33 28.91
N ARG A 97 12.31 -4.75 28.49
CA ARG A 97 11.80 -6.09 28.78
C ARG A 97 12.80 -7.16 28.32
N SER A 98 12.95 -8.21 29.13
CA SER A 98 13.99 -9.23 28.94
C SER A 98 13.81 -10.08 27.68
N ASP A 99 12.58 -10.18 27.17
CA ASP A 99 12.17 -10.97 26.01
C ASP A 99 11.92 -10.11 24.76
N TRP A 100 12.50 -8.90 24.70
CA TRP A 100 12.20 -7.93 23.64
C TRP A 100 12.55 -8.45 22.25
N GLU A 101 13.71 -9.09 22.10
CA GLU A 101 14.16 -9.57 20.79
C GLU A 101 13.27 -10.72 20.27
N GLU A 102 12.70 -11.52 21.18
CA GLU A 102 11.74 -12.57 20.86
C GLU A 102 10.35 -12.01 20.54
N CYS A 103 9.90 -10.96 21.23
CA CYS A 103 8.50 -10.49 21.12
C CYS A 103 8.28 -9.33 20.13
N LYS A 104 9.33 -8.61 19.70
CA LYS A 104 9.19 -7.36 18.91
C LYS A 104 8.36 -7.53 17.63
N VAL A 105 8.47 -8.68 16.96
CA VAL A 105 7.71 -8.95 15.73
C VAL A 105 6.22 -9.04 16.02
N GLU A 106 5.83 -9.76 17.07
CA GLU A 106 4.43 -9.90 17.47
C GLU A 106 3.84 -8.60 18.01
N VAL A 107 4.64 -7.80 18.74
CA VAL A 107 4.23 -6.45 19.17
C VAL A 107 3.93 -5.55 17.97
N MET A 108 4.78 -5.59 16.93
CA MET A 108 4.54 -4.82 15.71
C MET A 108 3.32 -5.33 14.95
N ARG A 109 3.17 -6.66 14.83
CA ARG A 109 2.01 -7.31 14.21
C ARG A 109 0.70 -6.87 14.86
N GLU A 110 0.62 -6.90 16.19
CA GLU A 110 -0.55 -6.46 16.94
C GLU A 110 -0.90 -4.99 16.63
N ALA A 111 0.11 -4.11 16.56
CA ALA A 111 -0.07 -2.71 16.23
C ALA A 111 -0.60 -2.49 14.81
N LEU A 112 -0.03 -3.18 13.83
CA LEU A 112 -0.41 -3.09 12.43
C LEU A 112 -1.81 -3.67 12.19
N MET A 113 -2.13 -4.80 12.83
CA MET A 113 -3.46 -5.40 12.77
C MET A 113 -4.50 -4.44 13.33
N ALA A 114 -4.26 -3.85 14.49
CA ALA A 114 -5.15 -2.83 15.06
C ALA A 114 -5.32 -1.62 14.14
N LYS A 115 -4.24 -1.17 13.47
CA LYS A 115 -4.31 -0.07 12.50
C LYS A 115 -5.16 -0.43 11.29
N VAL A 116 -5.03 -1.64 10.75
CA VAL A 116 -5.83 -2.11 9.62
C VAL A 116 -7.30 -2.27 10.02
N GLU A 117 -7.58 -2.88 11.17
CA GLU A 117 -8.95 -3.14 11.64
C GLU A 117 -9.71 -1.86 12.01
N GLN A 118 -9.03 -0.90 12.65
CA GLN A 118 -9.66 0.32 13.17
C GLN A 118 -9.79 1.42 12.10
N HIS A 119 -9.08 1.30 10.97
CA HIS A 119 -9.09 2.30 9.89
C HIS A 119 -9.49 1.66 8.55
N PRO A 120 -10.79 1.68 8.18
CA PRO A 120 -11.28 1.08 6.94
C PRO A 120 -10.59 1.55 5.66
N ALA A 121 -10.18 2.82 5.61
CA ALA A 121 -9.40 3.35 4.49
C ALA A 121 -8.02 2.69 4.37
N ILE A 122 -7.36 2.38 5.49
CA ILE A 122 -6.07 1.67 5.46
C ILE A 122 -6.27 0.22 5.04
N LYS A 123 -7.35 -0.41 5.50
CA LYS A 123 -7.73 -1.76 5.06
C LYS A 123 -7.96 -1.80 3.54
N SER A 124 -8.73 -0.85 2.99
CA SER A 124 -9.00 -0.81 1.55
C SER A 124 -7.74 -0.53 0.72
N ILE A 125 -6.87 0.39 1.16
CA ILE A 125 -5.57 0.63 0.52
C ILE A 125 -4.68 -0.63 0.57
N LEU A 126 -4.68 -1.36 1.70
CA LEU A 126 -3.89 -2.59 1.83
C LEU A 126 -4.40 -3.69 0.88
N LEU A 127 -5.71 -3.90 0.82
CA LEU A 127 -6.35 -4.88 -0.07
C LEU A 127 -6.11 -4.54 -1.54
N SER A 128 -6.16 -3.26 -1.93
CA SER A 128 -5.96 -2.84 -3.31
C SER A 128 -4.53 -3.07 -3.83
N THR A 129 -3.58 -3.36 -2.95
CA THR A 129 -2.20 -3.70 -3.37
C THR A 129 -2.08 -5.08 -4.00
N GLY A 130 -3.15 -5.90 -3.96
CA GLY A 130 -3.20 -7.21 -4.61
C GLY A 130 -1.98 -8.07 -4.27
N ASP A 131 -1.32 -8.62 -5.29
CA ASP A 131 -0.12 -9.44 -5.14
C ASP A 131 1.20 -8.65 -5.11
N CYS A 132 1.16 -7.31 -5.02
CA CYS A 132 2.36 -6.50 -4.95
C CYS A 132 3.21 -6.84 -3.72
N THR A 133 4.53 -6.76 -3.90
CA THR A 133 5.49 -6.78 -2.81
C THR A 133 5.54 -5.41 -2.16
N LEU A 134 5.15 -5.34 -0.88
CA LEU A 134 5.23 -4.13 -0.07
C LEU A 134 6.63 -4.00 0.52
N VAL A 135 7.27 -2.84 0.34
CA VAL A 135 8.65 -2.60 0.78
C VAL A 135 8.73 -1.31 1.60
N GLU A 136 9.13 -1.43 2.86
CA GLU A 136 9.56 -0.25 3.62
C GLU A 136 10.97 0.15 3.12
N HIS A 137 11.03 1.17 2.27
CA HIS A 137 12.26 1.53 1.57
C HIS A 137 13.04 2.60 2.31
N THR A 138 14.09 2.20 3.03
CA THR A 138 14.89 3.13 3.84
C THR A 138 16.31 2.64 4.07
N ALA A 139 17.27 3.55 3.96
CA ALA A 139 18.67 3.29 4.31
C ALA A 139 18.93 3.29 5.84
N ASN A 140 17.96 3.73 6.64
CA ASN A 140 18.14 3.96 8.07
C ASN A 140 17.87 2.71 8.93
N ASP A 141 17.19 1.70 8.39
CA ASP A 141 16.81 0.48 9.10
C ASP A 141 16.82 -0.72 8.14
N ALA A 142 17.77 -1.64 8.36
CA ALA A 142 17.90 -2.86 7.57
C ALA A 142 17.16 -4.06 8.16
N TYR A 143 16.52 -3.94 9.33
CA TYR A 143 15.72 -5.01 9.91
C TYR A 143 14.25 -4.85 9.52
N TRP A 144 13.67 -3.68 9.82
CA TRP A 144 12.27 -3.38 9.49
C TRP A 144 12.11 -3.00 8.01
N GLY A 145 13.05 -2.21 7.50
CA GLY A 145 13.13 -1.83 6.08
C GLY A 145 14.09 -2.70 5.27
N ASP A 146 14.24 -2.32 4.00
CA ASP A 146 15.09 -2.99 3.02
C ASP A 146 16.55 -2.51 3.02
N GLY A 147 16.93 -1.61 3.93
CA GLY A 147 18.28 -1.03 3.99
C GLY A 147 18.63 -0.10 2.83
N GLY A 148 17.67 0.29 1.99
CA GLY A 148 17.84 1.22 0.86
C GLY A 148 18.50 0.61 -0.37
N ASN A 149 19.18 -0.52 -0.22
CA ASN A 149 19.80 -1.29 -1.30
C ASN A 149 19.05 -2.60 -1.61
N GLY A 150 17.92 -2.86 -0.95
CA GLY A 150 17.12 -4.07 -1.11
C GLY A 150 17.66 -5.31 -0.38
N GLN A 151 18.76 -5.20 0.39
CA GLN A 151 19.37 -6.34 1.10
C GLN A 151 18.88 -6.49 2.55
N GLY A 152 18.11 -5.52 3.05
CA GLY A 152 17.51 -5.57 4.38
C GLY A 152 16.38 -6.58 4.51
N GLY A 153 15.91 -6.75 5.74
CA GLY A 153 14.90 -7.74 6.11
C GLY A 153 13.51 -7.43 5.58
N ASN A 154 13.17 -6.15 5.37
CA ASN A 154 11.83 -5.68 5.01
C ASN A 154 10.73 -6.32 5.88
N MET A 155 11.00 -6.47 7.19
CA MET A 155 10.05 -7.12 8.10
C MET A 155 8.72 -6.38 8.17
N LEU A 156 8.72 -5.05 8.04
CA LEU A 156 7.47 -4.28 8.07
C LEU A 156 6.58 -4.61 6.85
N GLY A 157 7.16 -4.58 5.65
CA GLY A 157 6.46 -4.96 4.43
C GLY A 157 5.96 -6.40 4.48
N LYS A 158 6.77 -7.33 4.98
CA LYS A 158 6.37 -8.74 5.19
C LYS A 158 5.17 -8.88 6.13
N LEU A 159 5.16 -8.18 7.26
CA LEU A 159 4.03 -8.21 8.20
C LEU A 159 2.75 -7.64 7.57
N LEU A 160 2.85 -6.54 6.82
CA LEU A 160 1.70 -5.97 6.10
C LEU A 160 1.13 -6.95 5.08
N MET A 161 2.00 -7.61 4.31
CA MET A 161 1.58 -8.65 3.35
C MET A 161 0.99 -9.87 4.05
N GLU A 162 1.53 -10.28 5.20
CA GLU A 162 0.96 -11.37 6.00
C GLU A 162 -0.44 -11.01 6.50
N ILE A 163 -0.63 -9.80 7.04
CA ILE A 163 -1.95 -9.29 7.45
C ILE A 163 -2.89 -9.25 6.26
N ARG A 164 -2.47 -8.67 5.13
CA ARG A 164 -3.24 -8.60 3.88
C ARG A 164 -3.73 -9.99 3.48
N ASN A 165 -2.83 -10.96 3.42
CA ASN A 165 -3.13 -12.33 2.99
C ASN A 165 -4.04 -13.08 3.97
N GLY A 166 -4.16 -12.62 5.21
CA GLY A 166 -5.04 -13.17 6.23
C GLY A 166 -6.44 -12.54 6.27
N LEU A 167 -6.74 -11.54 5.43
CA LEU A 167 -8.06 -10.92 5.35
C LEU A 167 -8.98 -11.71 4.41
N ASP A 168 -10.23 -11.93 4.82
CA ASP A 168 -11.23 -12.67 4.03
C ASP A 168 -11.54 -11.98 2.69
N GLU A 169 -11.45 -10.65 2.64
CA GLU A 169 -11.71 -9.87 1.43
C GLU A 169 -10.51 -9.80 0.46
N TYR A 170 -9.40 -10.47 0.79
CA TYR A 170 -8.19 -10.40 -0.03
C TYR A 170 -8.34 -11.11 -1.37
N VAL A 171 -8.07 -10.36 -2.44
CA VAL A 171 -7.97 -10.86 -3.80
C VAL A 171 -6.56 -10.53 -4.31
N PRO A 172 -5.75 -11.52 -4.73
CA PRO A 172 -4.36 -11.34 -5.17
C PRO A 172 -4.29 -10.80 -6.61
N GLU A 173 -5.03 -9.74 -6.90
CA GLU A 173 -5.10 -9.16 -8.24
C GLU A 173 -4.69 -7.69 -8.22
N PHE A 174 -3.69 -7.39 -9.05
CA PHE A 174 -3.17 -6.05 -9.22
C PHE A 174 -2.88 -5.78 -10.70
N LEU A 175 -3.52 -4.75 -11.24
CA LEU A 175 -3.28 -4.30 -12.61
C LEU A 175 -2.42 -3.05 -12.60
N LEU A 176 -1.40 -3.04 -13.45
CA LEU A 176 -0.50 -1.91 -13.63
C LEU A 176 -1.11 -0.86 -14.57
N PRO A 177 -0.62 0.39 -14.59
CA PRO A 177 -1.07 1.34 -15.59
C PRO A 177 -0.70 0.89 -17.00
N GLN A 178 -1.52 1.33 -17.95
CA GLN A 178 -1.38 1.07 -19.39
C GLN A 178 0.03 1.37 -19.94
N TRP A 179 0.65 2.48 -19.54
CA TRP A 179 2.00 2.85 -19.98
C TRP A 179 3.13 1.99 -19.39
N ILE A 180 2.86 1.20 -18.34
CA ILE A 180 3.80 0.23 -17.80
C ILE A 180 3.63 -1.12 -18.50
N VAL A 181 2.39 -1.53 -18.75
CA VAL A 181 2.10 -2.84 -19.37
C VAL A 181 2.42 -2.85 -20.86
N TYR A 182 2.06 -1.79 -21.58
CA TYR A 182 2.28 -1.67 -23.02
C TYR A 182 2.96 -0.32 -23.35
N PRO A 183 4.24 -0.15 -23.00
CA PRO A 183 4.97 1.09 -23.25
C PRO A 183 5.11 1.43 -24.75
N GLU A 184 4.89 0.46 -25.63
CA GLU A 184 4.93 0.60 -27.09
C GLU A 184 3.65 1.20 -27.70
N ILE A 185 2.54 1.25 -26.95
CA ILE A 185 1.28 1.83 -27.45
C ILE A 185 1.12 3.27 -26.95
N GLU A 186 1.26 4.23 -27.86
CA GLU A 186 1.03 5.65 -27.56
C GLU A 186 -0.42 5.96 -27.10
N PRO A 187 -0.65 7.02 -26.29
CA PRO A 187 -1.96 7.30 -25.67
C PRO A 187 -3.16 7.41 -26.63
N PHE A 188 -2.95 7.94 -27.85
CA PHE A 188 -4.00 8.11 -28.85
C PHE A 188 -4.00 7.03 -29.93
N SER A 189 -3.15 6.01 -29.79
CA SER A 189 -3.06 4.91 -30.76
C SER A 189 -4.36 4.13 -30.86
N ILE A 190 -4.64 3.62 -32.07
CA ILE A 190 -5.78 2.73 -32.30
C ILE A 190 -5.66 1.41 -31.54
N GLY A 191 -4.47 1.04 -31.07
CA GLY A 191 -4.24 -0.16 -30.26
C GLY A 191 -5.02 -0.18 -28.93
N TRP A 192 -5.41 0.98 -28.41
CA TRP A 192 -6.28 1.10 -27.23
C TRP A 192 -7.78 0.96 -27.54
N ARG A 193 -8.15 0.97 -28.82
CA ARG A 193 -9.53 0.87 -29.29
C ARG A 193 -9.82 -0.42 -30.05
N MET A 194 -8.76 -1.14 -30.44
CA MET A 194 -8.86 -2.42 -31.13
C MET A 194 -7.65 -3.28 -30.75
N GLY A 195 -7.92 -4.51 -30.28
CA GLY A 195 -6.89 -5.53 -30.02
C GLY A 195 -6.55 -5.67 -28.54
N TYR A 196 -5.29 -6.01 -28.24
CA TYR A 196 -4.87 -6.38 -26.88
C TYR A 196 -4.84 -5.20 -25.89
N GLY A 197 -4.68 -3.97 -26.38
CA GLY A 197 -4.79 -2.77 -25.53
C GLY A 197 -6.24 -2.51 -25.08
N GLU A 198 -7.22 -2.71 -25.96
CA GLU A 198 -8.65 -2.62 -25.62
C GLU A 198 -9.03 -3.67 -24.56
N ASP A 199 -8.63 -4.93 -24.76
CA ASP A 199 -8.86 -6.04 -23.81
C ASP A 199 -8.28 -5.71 -22.42
N TYR A 200 -7.07 -5.14 -22.37
CA TYR A 200 -6.47 -4.70 -21.12
C TYR A 200 -7.22 -3.58 -20.43
N LEU A 201 -7.64 -2.55 -21.18
CA LEU A 201 -8.38 -1.42 -20.62
C LEU A 201 -9.71 -1.86 -20.02
N MET A 202 -10.40 -2.83 -20.64
CA MET A 202 -11.63 -3.40 -20.07
C MET A 202 -11.37 -3.96 -18.66
N HIS A 203 -10.35 -4.80 -18.50
CA HIS A 203 -10.01 -5.39 -17.20
C HIS A 203 -9.48 -4.34 -16.20
N LEU A 204 -8.68 -3.38 -16.66
CA LEU A 204 -8.18 -2.29 -15.82
C LEU A 204 -9.32 -1.44 -15.29
N TRP A 205 -10.31 -1.10 -16.12
CA TRP A 205 -11.47 -0.34 -15.67
C TRP A 205 -12.32 -1.11 -14.68
N GLU A 206 -12.66 -2.37 -14.96
CA GLU A 206 -13.42 -3.22 -14.03
C GLU A 206 -12.71 -3.37 -12.68
N TRP A 207 -11.38 -3.52 -12.67
CA TRP A 207 -10.59 -3.58 -11.45
C TRP A 207 -10.62 -2.24 -10.71
N ARG A 208 -10.43 -1.10 -11.41
CA ARG A 208 -10.45 0.24 -10.80
C ARG A 208 -11.81 0.56 -10.17
N GLU A 209 -12.92 0.16 -10.78
CA GLU A 209 -14.27 0.38 -10.26
C GLU A 209 -14.53 -0.35 -8.92
N GLN A 210 -13.77 -1.41 -8.63
CA GLN A 210 -13.87 -2.16 -7.39
C GLN A 210 -13.04 -1.56 -6.25
N GLN A 211 -12.14 -0.60 -6.54
CA GLN A 211 -11.26 0.00 -5.55
C GLN A 211 -11.92 1.19 -4.85
N SER A 212 -11.55 1.43 -3.59
CA SER A 212 -12.00 2.64 -2.87
C SER A 212 -11.33 3.91 -3.42
N PRO A 213 -11.93 5.10 -3.26
CA PRO A 213 -11.31 6.36 -3.68
C PRO A 213 -9.93 6.59 -3.05
N GLU A 214 -9.75 6.18 -1.80
CA GLU A 214 -8.48 6.28 -1.09
C GLU A 214 -7.42 5.34 -1.69
N ALA A 215 -7.82 4.11 -2.03
CA ALA A 215 -6.95 3.15 -2.72
C ALA A 215 -6.51 3.66 -4.10
N LEU A 216 -7.45 4.19 -4.91
CA LEU A 216 -7.13 4.75 -6.23
C LEU A 216 -6.23 5.98 -6.12
N LYS A 217 -6.43 6.82 -5.10
CA LYS A 217 -5.56 7.96 -4.83
C LYS A 217 -4.11 7.53 -4.59
N GLU A 218 -3.88 6.52 -3.76
CA GLU A 218 -2.51 6.01 -3.52
C GLU A 218 -1.92 5.36 -4.77
N TYR A 219 -2.73 4.60 -5.52
CA TYR A 219 -2.34 3.98 -6.78
C TYR A 219 -1.91 5.02 -7.83
N ASP A 220 -2.76 6.02 -8.12
CA ASP A 220 -2.50 7.03 -9.14
C ASP A 220 -1.33 7.95 -8.76
N ALA A 221 -1.16 8.21 -7.46
CA ALA A 221 -0.03 9.00 -6.97
C ALA A 221 1.30 8.23 -7.04
N TYR A 222 1.28 6.91 -6.81
CA TYR A 222 2.48 6.07 -6.92
C TYR A 222 2.87 5.83 -8.38
N PHE A 223 1.90 5.49 -9.21
CA PHE A 223 2.10 5.29 -10.63
C PHE A 223 1.79 6.58 -11.38
N THR A 224 2.68 7.56 -11.29
CA THR A 224 2.54 8.81 -12.03
C THR A 224 2.72 8.58 -13.53
N PRO A 225 1.81 9.07 -14.40
CA PRO A 225 1.97 8.93 -15.85
C PRO A 225 3.20 9.69 -16.37
N PRO A 226 3.87 9.17 -17.42
CA PRO A 226 4.83 9.94 -18.21
C PRO A 226 4.20 11.22 -18.78
N GLU A 227 5.02 12.22 -19.13
CA GLU A 227 4.53 13.53 -19.60
C GLU A 227 3.54 13.44 -20.76
N GLU A 228 3.84 12.58 -21.74
CA GLU A 228 2.98 12.34 -22.91
C GLU A 228 1.60 11.80 -22.53
N TRP A 229 1.56 10.89 -21.54
CA TRP A 229 0.33 10.32 -21.01
C TRP A 229 -0.46 11.35 -20.20
N ALA A 230 0.24 12.13 -19.36
CA ALA A 230 -0.37 13.19 -18.58
C ALA A 230 -0.97 14.29 -19.47
N GLU A 231 -0.32 14.63 -20.59
CA GLU A 231 -0.86 15.56 -21.58
C GLU A 231 -2.08 14.98 -22.30
N ALA A 232 -2.04 13.72 -22.68
CA ALA A 232 -3.19 13.06 -23.31
C ALA A 232 -4.43 13.08 -22.39
N GLU A 233 -4.26 12.84 -21.09
CA GLU A 233 -5.34 12.93 -20.10
C GLU A 233 -5.92 14.35 -20.00
N ARG A 234 -5.06 15.39 -19.96
CA ARG A 234 -5.49 16.80 -19.97
C ARG A 234 -6.33 17.13 -21.20
N ILE A 235 -5.85 16.75 -22.39
CA ILE A 235 -6.55 16.98 -23.65
C ILE A 235 -7.93 16.30 -23.62
N GLN A 236 -8.00 15.03 -23.19
CA GLN A 236 -9.27 14.29 -23.12
C GLN A 236 -10.26 14.94 -22.15
N GLU A 237 -9.81 15.42 -21.00
CA GLU A 237 -10.67 16.10 -20.02
C GLU A 237 -11.16 17.46 -20.55
N GLU A 238 -10.32 18.21 -21.26
CA GLU A 238 -10.75 19.44 -21.96
C GLU A 238 -11.84 19.16 -22.99
N TYR A 239 -11.72 18.09 -23.77
CA TYR A 239 -12.77 17.71 -24.72
C TYR A 239 -14.07 17.30 -24.03
N ARG A 240 -13.99 16.55 -22.92
CA ARG A 240 -15.18 16.14 -22.14
C ARG A 240 -15.90 17.33 -21.52
N THR A 241 -15.16 18.30 -20.98
CA THR A 241 -15.73 19.51 -20.38
C THR A 241 -16.37 20.40 -21.44
N LYS A 242 -15.67 20.67 -22.56
CA LYS A 242 -16.22 21.43 -23.69
C LYS A 242 -17.51 20.84 -24.26
N ASN A 243 -17.63 19.51 -24.29
CA ASN A 243 -18.84 18.84 -24.79
C ASN A 243 -19.98 18.81 -23.75
N LYS A 244 -19.69 18.85 -22.44
CA LYS A 244 -20.71 18.97 -21.38
C LYS A 244 -21.34 20.36 -21.31
N ASP A 245 -20.62 21.40 -21.72
CA ASP A 245 -21.13 22.79 -21.73
C ASP A 245 -21.97 23.13 -22.99
N GLN A 246 -22.14 22.18 -23.91
CA GLN A 246 -22.91 22.32 -25.15
C GLN A 246 -24.28 21.61 -25.14
N ASP A 247 -24.59 20.85 -24.09
CA ASP A 247 -25.86 20.13 -23.86
C ASP A 247 -26.65 20.77 -22.69
#